data_AF-A0A927GDK5-F1
#
_entry.id   AF-A0A927GDK5-F1
#
_cell.length_a   1.000
_cell.length_b   1.000
_cell.length_c   1.000
_cell.angle_alpha   90.00
_cell.angle_beta   90.00
_cell.angle_gamma   90.00
#
_symmetry.space_group_name_H-M   'P 1'
#
loop_
_entity.id
_entity.type
_entity.pdbx_description
1 polymer ?
#
loop_
_entity_poly.entity_id
_entity_poly.type
_entity_poly.pdbx_seq_one_letter_code
_entity_poly.pdbx_strand_id
1 'polypeptide(L)'
;MSKNNMTAAEFQAFHKNVQKGLSTKKGRKAPQPNTITADEYRSENVDQEEHGLQARCVEWFRLQYPQYLIYAVPNAAKRSFALAAWLEDEGLVSGIPDLHVAVPTDTHPGLFIEMKVKDRKPSDKQAIIHAYLRGMGYAVEIPQTFEEFKLIVDVYLS
;
A
#
# COMPACT_ATOMS: atom_id res chain seq x y z
N MET A 1 4.99 4.17 -25.56
CA MET A 1 4.90 5.49 -24.92
C MET A 1 3.43 5.86 -24.75
N SER A 2 2.93 5.74 -23.52
CA SER A 2 1.84 6.56 -22.97
C SER A 2 1.92 6.35 -21.46
N LYS A 3 2.69 7.19 -20.77
CA LYS A 3 2.73 7.19 -19.32
C LYS A 3 1.51 7.99 -18.88
N ASN A 4 0.48 7.31 -18.37
CA ASN A 4 -0.70 7.93 -17.74
C ASN A 4 -0.24 8.65 -16.46
N ASN A 5 0.43 9.79 -16.62
CA ASN A 5 0.87 10.65 -15.53
C ASN A 5 -0.19 11.73 -15.35
N MET A 6 -0.75 11.79 -14.15
CA MET A 6 -1.72 12.82 -13.78
C MET A 6 -0.98 14.07 -13.29
N THR A 7 -1.36 15.24 -13.79
CA THR A 7 -0.81 16.55 -13.41
C THR A 7 -1.26 16.95 -11.99
N ALA A 8 -0.54 17.89 -11.36
CA ALA A 8 -0.92 18.42 -10.05
C ALA A 8 -2.31 19.08 -10.04
N ALA A 9 -2.71 19.72 -11.14
CA ALA A 9 -4.03 20.32 -11.29
C ALA A 9 -5.14 19.25 -11.33
N GLU A 10 -4.92 18.15 -12.07
CA GLU A 10 -5.84 17.02 -12.13
C GLU A 10 -5.96 16.31 -10.78
N PHE A 11 -4.86 16.17 -10.03
CA PHE A 11 -4.87 15.64 -8.67
C PHE A 11 -5.72 16.51 -7.72
N GLN A 12 -5.51 17.83 -7.72
CA GLN A 12 -6.26 18.75 -6.87
C GLN A 12 -7.76 18.76 -7.22
N ALA A 13 -8.11 18.65 -8.50
CA ALA A 13 -9.49 18.52 -8.94
C ALA A 13 -10.14 17.20 -8.49
N PHE A 14 -9.42 16.08 -8.56
CA PHE A 14 -9.89 14.79 -8.04
C PHE A 14 -10.08 14.82 -6.52
N HIS A 15 -9.10 15.36 -5.78
CA HIS A 15 -9.14 15.46 -4.32
C HIS A 15 -10.38 16.24 -3.85
N LYS A 16 -10.73 17.33 -4.54
CA LYS A 16 -11.92 18.15 -4.26
C LYS A 16 -13.25 17.42 -4.54
N ASN A 17 -13.27 16.46 -5.47
CA ASN A 17 -14.49 15.80 -5.93
C ASN A 17 -14.82 14.48 -5.20
N VAL A 18 -13.84 13.81 -4.59
CA VAL A 18 -14.04 12.52 -3.87
C VAL A 18 -14.61 12.69 -2.46
N GLN A 19 -14.61 13.90 -1.90
CA GLN A 19 -15.18 14.21 -0.59
C GLN A 19 -16.73 14.10 -0.50
N LYS A 20 -17.43 13.72 -1.58
CA LYS A 20 -18.91 13.70 -1.64
C LYS A 20 -19.59 12.31 -1.75
N GLY A 21 -18.93 11.18 -1.56
CA GLY A 21 -19.57 9.86 -1.75
C GLY A 21 -19.22 8.78 -0.72
N LEU A 22 -20.22 8.33 0.06
CA LEU A 22 -20.12 7.23 1.05
C LEU A 22 -20.96 6.00 0.64
N SER A 23 -20.30 4.83 0.70
CA SER A 23 -20.77 3.50 1.14
C SER A 23 -21.84 2.71 0.35
N THR A 24 -21.48 1.49 -0.07
CA THR A 24 -22.35 0.30 0.05
C THR A 24 -21.57 -0.86 0.70
N LYS A 25 -22.15 -1.51 1.71
CA LYS A 25 -21.58 -2.67 2.43
C LYS A 25 -22.02 -3.98 1.77
N LYS A 26 -21.11 -4.96 1.62
CA LYS A 26 -21.45 -6.39 1.45
C LYS A 26 -21.08 -7.18 2.72
N GLY A 27 -21.98 -8.04 3.17
CA GLY A 27 -21.82 -8.86 4.37
C GLY A 27 -20.76 -9.97 4.21
N ARG A 28 -20.12 -10.36 5.32
CA ARG A 28 -19.18 -11.49 5.39
C ARG A 28 -19.88 -12.72 6.00
N LYS A 29 -19.64 -13.90 5.45
CA LYS A 29 -20.01 -15.21 6.05
C LYS A 29 -18.92 -15.69 7.01
N ALA A 30 -19.31 -16.45 8.03
CA ALA A 30 -18.43 -17.02 9.03
C ALA A 30 -17.57 -18.19 8.49
N PRO A 31 -16.31 -18.34 8.92
CA PRO A 31 -15.46 -19.48 8.56
C PRO A 31 -15.78 -20.72 9.42
N GLN A 32 -15.66 -21.91 8.83
CA GLN A 32 -15.78 -23.23 9.49
C GLN A 32 -14.39 -23.72 9.94
N PRO A 33 -14.28 -24.53 11.00
CA PRO A 33 -12.99 -24.96 11.54
C PRO A 33 -12.40 -26.13 10.75
N ASN A 34 -11.18 -25.97 10.24
CA ASN A 34 -10.36 -27.08 9.74
C ASN A 34 -9.18 -27.32 10.68
N THR A 35 -8.99 -28.58 11.07
CA THR A 35 -7.81 -29.10 11.79
C THR A 35 -6.62 -29.15 10.84
N ILE A 36 -5.89 -28.04 10.74
CA ILE A 36 -4.55 -27.97 10.14
C ILE A 36 -3.54 -27.66 11.25
N THR A 37 -2.31 -28.15 11.12
CA THR A 37 -1.26 -27.85 12.10
C THR A 37 -0.94 -26.36 12.10
N ALA A 38 -0.37 -25.83 13.18
CA ALA A 38 -0.05 -24.40 13.24
C ALA A 38 0.95 -23.95 12.17
N ASP A 39 1.80 -24.87 11.69
CA ASP A 39 2.77 -24.61 10.61
C ASP A 39 2.10 -24.63 9.23
N GLU A 40 1.16 -25.54 8.99
CA GLU A 40 0.32 -25.56 7.77
C GLU A 40 -0.66 -24.38 7.73
N TYR A 41 -1.23 -23.99 8.88
CA TYR A 41 -2.04 -22.77 8.98
C TYR A 41 -1.21 -21.55 8.62
N ARG A 42 0.02 -21.46 9.15
CA ARG A 42 0.92 -20.35 8.87
C ARG A 42 1.34 -20.34 7.41
N SER A 43 1.73 -21.48 6.83
CA SER A 43 2.12 -21.53 5.41
C SER A 43 0.95 -21.24 4.46
N GLU A 44 -0.27 -21.68 4.79
CA GLU A 44 -1.45 -21.47 3.93
C GLU A 44 -2.12 -20.11 4.12
N ASN A 45 -1.95 -19.42 5.26
CA ASN A 45 -2.71 -18.20 5.59
C ASN A 45 -1.86 -16.93 5.83
N VAL A 46 -0.55 -17.03 6.11
CA VAL A 46 0.28 -15.82 6.37
C VAL A 46 0.39 -14.93 5.13
N ASP A 47 0.43 -15.53 3.94
CA ASP A 47 0.51 -14.80 2.66
C ASP A 47 -0.87 -14.57 2.01
N GLN A 48 -1.98 -14.94 2.67
CA GLN A 48 -3.33 -14.63 2.18
C GLN A 48 -3.87 -13.29 2.68
N GLU A 49 -3.25 -12.72 3.71
CA GLU A 49 -3.63 -11.43 4.27
C GLU A 49 -2.52 -10.41 4.00
N GLU A 50 -2.88 -9.29 3.36
CA GLU A 50 -1.96 -8.16 3.10
C GLU A 50 -1.18 -7.75 4.35
N HIS A 51 -1.79 -7.88 5.53
CA HIS A 51 -1.14 -7.62 6.81
C HIS A 51 0.05 -8.53 7.10
N GLY A 52 -0.09 -9.85 6.91
CA GLY A 52 0.97 -10.82 7.19
C GLY A 52 2.16 -10.65 6.26
N LEU A 53 1.88 -10.48 4.97
CA LEU A 53 2.89 -10.18 3.96
C LEU A 53 3.62 -8.86 4.27
N GLN A 54 2.89 -7.79 4.57
CA GLN A 54 3.47 -6.49 4.91
C GLN A 54 4.40 -6.58 6.14
N ALA A 55 3.97 -7.26 7.20
CA ALA A 55 4.77 -7.43 8.41
C ALA A 55 6.10 -8.15 8.10
N ARG A 56 6.04 -9.25 7.33
CA ARG A 56 7.22 -10.01 6.90
C ARG A 56 8.17 -9.18 6.03
N CYS A 57 7.63 -8.41 5.09
CA CYS A 57 8.40 -7.49 4.25
C CYS A 57 9.14 -6.41 5.06
N VAL A 58 8.44 -5.77 6.01
CA VAL A 58 9.03 -4.73 6.87
C VAL A 58 10.10 -5.31 7.80
N GLU A 59 9.86 -6.48 8.38
CA GLU A 59 10.86 -7.19 9.20
C GLU A 59 12.14 -7.49 8.41
N TRP A 60 12.00 -8.12 7.24
CA TRP A 60 13.13 -8.42 6.39
C TRP A 60 13.89 -7.16 5.96
N PHE A 61 13.18 -6.09 5.55
CA PHE A 61 13.81 -4.83 5.14
C PHE A 61 14.69 -4.28 6.26
N ARG A 62 14.18 -4.23 7.49
CA ARG A 62 14.91 -3.70 8.65
C ARG A 62 16.13 -4.53 9.01
N LEU A 63 16.10 -5.83 8.73
CA LEU A 63 17.26 -6.72 8.93
C LEU A 63 18.31 -6.57 7.82
N GLN A 64 17.91 -6.43 6.55
CA GLN A 64 18.84 -6.32 5.43
C GLN A 64 19.42 -4.92 5.25
N TYR A 65 18.61 -3.91 5.51
CA TYR A 65 18.93 -2.50 5.30
C TYR A 65 18.76 -1.69 6.58
N PRO A 66 19.48 -2.02 7.67
CA PRO A 66 19.32 -1.36 8.97
C PRO A 66 19.67 0.13 8.94
N GLN A 67 20.41 0.59 7.93
CA GLN A 67 20.77 2.00 7.72
C GLN A 67 19.66 2.83 7.03
N TYR A 68 18.61 2.19 6.51
CA TYR A 68 17.56 2.85 5.75
C TYR A 68 16.21 2.77 6.47
N LEU A 69 15.37 3.77 6.18
CA LEU A 69 14.06 3.91 6.80
C LEU A 69 12.96 3.34 5.89
N ILE A 70 12.23 2.37 6.43
CA ILE A 70 10.91 1.95 5.93
C ILE A 70 9.85 2.19 7.02
N TYR A 71 8.71 2.75 6.63
CA TYR A 71 7.57 2.92 7.52
C TYR A 71 6.24 2.64 6.82
N ALA A 72 5.25 2.26 7.62
CA ALA A 72 3.89 2.04 7.15
C ALA A 72 3.07 3.33 7.20
N VAL A 73 2.20 3.51 6.22
CA VAL A 73 1.17 4.56 6.18
C VAL A 73 -0.17 3.90 6.54
N PRO A 74 -0.67 4.05 7.78
CA PRO A 74 -1.80 3.27 8.29
C PRO A 74 -3.17 3.78 7.80
N ASN A 75 -3.32 4.10 6.52
CA ASN A 75 -4.52 4.76 5.98
C ASN A 75 -5.75 3.84 5.91
N ALA A 76 -5.56 2.52 5.99
CA ALA A 76 -6.62 1.51 5.99
C ALA A 76 -7.14 1.13 7.39
N ALA A 77 -6.63 1.74 8.47
CA ALA A 77 -7.07 1.41 9.83
C ALA A 77 -8.57 1.72 10.05
N LYS A 78 -9.28 0.77 10.68
CA LYS A 78 -10.68 0.98 11.08
C LYS A 78 -10.76 2.16 12.05
N ARG A 79 -11.67 3.08 11.77
CA ARG A 79 -11.87 4.31 12.54
C ARG A 79 -13.34 4.67 12.62
N SER A 80 -13.72 5.44 13.64
CA SER A 80 -15.04 6.05 13.72
C SER A 80 -15.18 7.15 12.65
N PHE A 81 -16.41 7.51 12.30
CA PHE A 81 -16.65 8.61 11.36
C PHE A 81 -16.08 9.94 11.86
N ALA A 82 -16.21 10.23 13.16
CA ALA A 82 -15.65 11.44 13.75
C ALA A 82 -14.11 11.47 13.65
N LEU A 83 -13.45 10.35 13.96
CA LEU A 83 -11.99 10.25 13.82
C LEU A 83 -11.56 10.36 12.35
N ALA A 84 -12.32 9.80 11.41
CA ALA A 84 -12.03 9.93 9.99
C ALA A 84 -12.08 11.40 9.53
N ALA A 85 -13.08 12.16 9.97
CA ALA A 85 -13.20 13.58 9.62
C ALA A 85 -12.02 14.40 10.17
N TRP A 86 -11.66 14.22 11.45
CA TRP A 86 -10.50 14.90 12.03
C TRP A 86 -9.20 14.55 11.32
N LEU A 87 -8.98 13.27 11.00
CA LEU A 87 -7.79 12.85 10.27
C LEU A 87 -7.78 13.43 8.84
N GLU A 88 -8.93 13.55 8.17
CA GLU A 88 -9.04 14.22 6.87
C GLU A 88 -8.66 15.70 6.97
N ASP A 89 -9.10 16.40 8.03
CA ASP A 89 -8.67 17.78 8.31
C ASP A 89 -7.16 17.87 8.60
N GLU A 90 -6.58 16.83 9.20
CA GLU A 90 -5.13 16.69 9.44
C GLU A 90 -4.33 16.23 8.19
N GLY A 91 -5.01 15.99 7.06
CA GLY A 91 -4.36 15.63 5.79
C GLY A 91 -4.35 14.14 5.46
N LEU A 92 -5.24 13.34 6.04
CA LEU A 92 -5.42 11.94 5.65
C LEU A 92 -5.90 11.84 4.20
N VAL A 93 -5.06 11.22 3.36
CA VAL A 93 -5.37 10.99 1.94
C VAL A 93 -5.70 9.52 1.69
N SER A 94 -6.90 9.25 1.19
CA SER A 94 -7.31 7.89 0.81
C SER A 94 -6.57 7.42 -0.44
N GLY A 95 -5.98 6.23 -0.38
CA GLY A 95 -5.29 5.60 -1.51
C GLY A 95 -3.78 5.79 -1.54
N ILE A 96 -3.17 6.37 -0.50
CA ILE A 96 -1.71 6.36 -0.33
C ILE A 96 -1.24 4.90 -0.16
N PRO A 97 -0.13 4.49 -0.82
CA PRO A 97 0.46 3.17 -0.66
C PRO A 97 0.80 2.80 0.79
N ASP A 98 0.72 1.51 1.11
CA ASP A 98 0.85 0.99 2.48
C ASP A 98 2.22 1.25 3.11
N LEU A 99 3.30 1.26 2.33
CA LEU A 99 4.67 1.45 2.80
C LEU A 99 5.40 2.55 2.01
N HIS A 100 6.34 3.20 2.67
CA HIS A 100 7.29 4.11 2.05
C HIS A 100 8.71 3.83 2.52
N VAL A 101 9.62 3.67 1.55
CA VAL A 101 11.07 3.62 1.74
C VAL A 101 11.62 4.99 1.43
N ALA A 102 12.01 5.71 2.48
CA ALA A 102 12.45 7.11 2.40
C ALA A 102 13.94 7.22 2.03
N VAL A 103 14.32 6.61 0.92
CA VAL A 103 15.69 6.61 0.39
C VAL A 103 15.67 7.16 -1.03
N PRO A 104 16.29 8.33 -1.28
CA PRO A 104 16.43 8.84 -2.64
C PRO A 104 17.49 8.03 -3.40
N THR A 105 17.27 7.89 -4.70
CA THR A 105 18.24 7.38 -5.68
C THR A 105 18.48 8.45 -6.74
N ASP A 106 19.42 8.21 -7.66
CA ASP A 106 19.67 9.11 -8.78
C ASP A 106 18.46 9.29 -9.71
N THR A 107 17.49 8.36 -9.66
CA THR A 107 16.33 8.34 -10.56
C THR A 107 15.00 8.64 -9.87
N HIS A 108 14.89 8.40 -8.56
CA HIS A 108 13.64 8.54 -7.82
C HIS A 108 13.88 9.13 -6.41
N PRO A 109 13.04 10.08 -5.93
CA PRO A 109 13.18 10.65 -4.59
C PRO A 109 12.84 9.69 -3.44
N GLY A 110 12.16 8.58 -3.73
CA GLY A 110 11.68 7.60 -2.76
C GLY A 110 10.87 6.49 -3.44
N LEU A 111 10.67 5.39 -2.71
CA LEU A 111 9.90 4.22 -3.18
C LEU A 111 8.66 4.03 -2.32
N PHE A 112 7.49 4.12 -2.95
CA PHE A 112 6.22 3.71 -2.36
C PHE A 112 5.86 2.29 -2.76
N ILE A 113 5.28 1.54 -1.83
CA ILE A 113 4.92 0.14 -2.03
C ILE A 113 3.48 -0.07 -1.57
N GLU A 114 2.60 -0.47 -2.50
CA GLU A 114 1.23 -0.90 -2.21
C GLU A 114 1.22 -2.42 -2.10
N MET A 115 0.78 -2.95 -0.96
CA MET A 115 0.75 -4.38 -0.73
C MET A 115 -0.53 -4.98 -1.33
N LYS A 116 -0.37 -6.02 -2.14
CA LYS A 116 -1.47 -6.84 -2.63
C LYS A 116 -1.18 -8.32 -2.45
N VAL A 117 -2.21 -9.13 -2.59
CA VAL A 117 -2.12 -10.60 -2.58
C VAL A 117 -3.09 -11.15 -3.62
N LYS A 118 -2.83 -12.33 -4.18
CA LYS A 118 -3.76 -13.09 -5.03
C LYS A 118 -4.35 -12.30 -6.23
N ASP A 119 -3.52 -11.59 -6.97
CA ASP A 119 -3.92 -10.81 -8.16
C ASP A 119 -4.95 -9.70 -7.88
N ARG A 120 -5.06 -9.27 -6.61
CA ARG A 120 -5.88 -8.13 -6.25
C ARG A 120 -5.26 -6.85 -6.84
N LYS A 121 -6.07 -6.10 -7.56
CA LYS A 121 -5.67 -4.82 -8.13
C LYS A 121 -5.87 -3.68 -7.14
N PRO A 122 -5.10 -2.58 -7.27
CA PRO A 122 -5.41 -1.34 -6.56
C PRO A 122 -6.84 -0.87 -6.87
N SER A 123 -7.49 -0.27 -5.87
CA SER A 123 -8.75 0.45 -6.08
C SER A 123 -8.56 1.70 -6.94
N ASP A 124 -9.64 2.28 -7.46
CA ASP A 124 -9.57 3.48 -8.31
C ASP A 124 -8.85 4.65 -7.60
N LYS A 125 -9.10 4.85 -6.30
CA LYS A 125 -8.43 5.90 -5.51
C LYS A 125 -6.92 5.66 -5.42
N GLN A 126 -6.52 4.40 -5.20
CA GLN A 126 -5.10 4.02 -5.17
C GLN A 126 -4.46 4.21 -6.54
N ALA A 127 -5.08 3.73 -7.62
CA ALA A 127 -4.57 3.89 -8.97
C ALA A 127 -4.30 5.38 -9.33
N ILE A 128 -5.20 6.28 -8.91
CA ILE A 128 -5.07 7.72 -9.14
C ILE A 128 -3.91 8.31 -8.33
N ILE A 129 -3.79 7.96 -7.04
CA ILE A 129 -2.66 8.40 -6.20
C ILE A 129 -1.33 7.86 -6.74
N HIS A 130 -1.27 6.60 -7.16
CA HIS A 130 -0.07 5.99 -7.71
C HIS A 130 0.36 6.71 -9.00
N ALA A 131 -0.58 7.04 -9.88
CA ALA A 131 -0.31 7.80 -11.10
C ALA A 131 0.23 9.20 -10.79
N TYR A 132 -0.32 9.87 -9.77
CA TYR A 132 0.19 11.16 -9.30
C TYR A 132 1.62 11.05 -8.75
N LEU A 133 1.88 10.11 -7.84
CA LEU A 133 3.22 9.90 -7.26
C LEU A 133 4.27 9.60 -8.34
N ARG A 134 3.95 8.73 -9.32
CA ARG A 134 4.81 8.48 -10.47
C ARG A 134 5.01 9.72 -11.34
N GLY A 135 3.97 10.54 -11.51
CA GLY A 135 4.07 11.83 -12.20
C GLY A 135 5.01 12.81 -11.51
N MET A 136 5.14 12.73 -10.18
CA MET A 136 6.07 13.50 -9.37
C MET A 136 7.49 12.89 -9.31
N GLY A 137 7.74 11.78 -10.00
CA GLY A 137 9.05 11.14 -10.08
C GLY A 137 9.34 10.10 -8.99
N TYR A 138 8.38 9.76 -8.13
CA TYR A 138 8.54 8.66 -7.16
C TYR A 138 8.40 7.30 -7.83
N ALA A 139 9.13 6.30 -7.32
CA ALA A 139 8.87 4.91 -7.65
C ALA A 139 7.61 4.44 -6.90
N VAL A 140 6.74 3.69 -7.57
CA VAL A 140 5.54 3.10 -6.95
C VAL A 140 5.39 1.68 -7.46
N GLU A 141 5.52 0.71 -6.56
CA GLU A 141 5.48 -0.71 -6.89
C GLU A 141 4.38 -1.45 -6.12
N ILE A 142 3.94 -2.59 -6.67
CA ILE A 142 2.80 -3.35 -6.15
C ILE A 142 3.19 -4.84 -6.04
N PRO A 143 4.10 -5.21 -5.12
CA PRO A 143 4.45 -6.60 -4.91
C PRO A 143 3.26 -7.38 -4.37
N GLN A 144 3.10 -8.59 -4.89
CA GLN A 144 2.06 -9.53 -4.51
C GLN A 144 2.60 -10.70 -3.69
N THR A 145 3.93 -10.83 -3.65
CA THR A 145 4.66 -11.85 -2.91
C THR A 145 5.85 -11.21 -2.20
N PHE A 146 6.44 -11.94 -1.25
CA PHE A 146 7.62 -11.46 -0.54
C PHE A 146 8.85 -11.44 -1.43
N GLU A 147 8.95 -12.40 -2.34
CA GLU A 147 10.04 -12.54 -3.30
C GLU A 147 10.03 -11.36 -4.28
N GLU A 148 8.84 -10.95 -4.74
CA GLU A 148 8.68 -9.71 -5.52
C GLU A 148 9.09 -8.48 -4.72
N PHE A 149 8.62 -8.36 -3.46
CA PHE A 149 9.01 -7.25 -2.59
C PHE A 149 10.53 -7.14 -2.46
N LYS A 150 11.20 -8.25 -2.17
CA LYS A 150 12.66 -8.28 -2.04
C LYS A 150 13.34 -7.85 -3.32
N LEU A 151 12.95 -8.43 -4.46
CA LEU A 151 13.53 -8.10 -5.75
C LEU A 151 13.38 -6.61 -6.07
N ILE A 152 12.19 -6.05 -5.83
CA ILE A 152 11.91 -4.63 -6.04
C ILE A 152 12.83 -3.76 -5.16
N VAL A 153 12.93 -4.08 -3.87
CA VAL A 153 13.76 -3.32 -2.93
C VAL A 153 15.24 -3.44 -3.26
N ASP A 154 15.72 -4.65 -3.54
CA ASP A 154 17.11 -4.93 -3.89
C ASP A 154 17.51 -4.16 -5.17
N VAL A 155 16.64 -4.13 -6.18
CA VAL A 155 16.88 -3.38 -7.43
C VAL A 155 16.78 -1.87 -7.21
N TYR A 156 15.89 -1.41 -6.34
CA TYR A 156 15.75 0.02 -6.03
C TYR A 156 16.97 0.56 -5.26
N LEU A 157 17.57 -0.25 -4.38
CA LEU A 157 18.66 0.15 -3.50
C LEU A 157 20.06 -0.23 -4.00
N SER A 158 20.17 -0.89 -5.15
CA SER A 158 21.45 -1.23 -5.80
C SER A 158 22.11 -0.01 -6.44
#